data_AF-G8FV75-F1
#
_entry.id   AF-G8FV75-F1
#
_cell.length_a   1.000
_cell.length_b   1.000
_cell.length_c   1.000
_cell.angle_alpha   90.00
_cell.angle_beta   90.00
_cell.angle_gamma   90.00
#
_symmetry.space_group_name_H-M   'P 1'
#
loop_
_entity.id
_entity.type
_entity.pdbx_description
1 polymer ?
#
loop_
_entity_poly.entity_id
_entity_poly.type
_entity_poly.pdbx_seq_one_letter_code
_entity_poly.pdbx_strand_id
1 'polypeptide(L)'
;VKGTKVHGSNNQPVVLAGMSLFWSQWGEGSPFYTATTVQALKCKWNANVVRAAMAVEEGGYLTNPSAERAKVDTVIKAAIANDIYVIVDWHDHNAQNHVDKAIEFFTYIAKTYGKNPNIIYETFNEPLQVAWSQVKAYHEKVVAAIRKYDTKNLIILGTTTWSQDVDIAAASPVSGSNLCYTLHFYAATHKQSLRDKAQSALNKGVCIFVTEYGTVDASGGGNVDTTSTNQWWAFLDANKISHA
;
A
#
# COMPACT_ATOMS: atom_id res chain seq x y z
N VAL A 1 -9.38 -4.21 11.11
CA VAL A 1 -9.74 -5.28 10.15
C VAL A 1 -10.62 -6.29 10.85
N LYS A 2 -11.73 -6.69 10.21
CA LYS A 2 -12.64 -7.75 10.69
C LYS A 2 -12.98 -8.67 9.53
N GLY A 3 -12.53 -9.92 9.60
CA GLY A 3 -12.54 -10.83 8.45
C GLY A 3 -11.81 -10.18 7.27
N THR A 4 -12.48 -10.11 6.12
CA THR A 4 -11.93 -9.60 4.87
C THR A 4 -11.98 -8.08 4.72
N LYS A 5 -12.56 -7.33 5.68
CA LYS A 5 -12.87 -5.91 5.51
C LYS A 5 -12.13 -5.00 6.48
N VAL A 6 -11.83 -3.79 6.02
CA VAL A 6 -11.38 -2.67 6.87
C VAL A 6 -12.62 -2.02 7.49
N HIS A 7 -12.57 -1.74 8.79
CA HIS A 7 -13.67 -1.13 9.53
C HIS A 7 -13.19 0.16 10.20
N GLY A 8 -14.07 1.16 10.24
CA GLY A 8 -13.87 2.39 11.01
C GLY A 8 -14.11 2.19 12.51
N SER A 9 -13.90 3.26 13.29
CA SER A 9 -14.12 3.27 14.75
C SER A 9 -15.59 3.00 15.13
N ASN A 10 -16.54 3.32 14.26
CA ASN A 10 -17.97 2.99 14.39
C ASN A 10 -18.30 1.52 14.06
N ASN A 11 -17.28 0.70 13.82
CA ASN A 11 -17.40 -0.72 13.47
C ASN A 11 -18.12 -1.00 12.14
N GLN A 12 -18.28 0.00 11.27
CA GLN A 12 -18.81 -0.19 9.92
C GLN A 12 -17.68 -0.43 8.90
N PRO A 13 -17.89 -1.22 7.83
CA PRO A 13 -16.94 -1.34 6.75
C PRO A 13 -16.63 0.02 6.11
N VAL A 14 -15.37 0.27 5.82
CA VAL A 14 -14.87 1.48 5.15
C VAL A 14 -14.11 1.07 3.90
N VAL A 15 -14.35 1.81 2.80
CA VAL A 15 -13.58 1.71 1.57
C VAL A 15 -12.81 3.01 1.38
N LEU A 16 -11.50 2.89 1.19
CA LEU A 16 -10.66 4.01 0.81
C LEU A 16 -10.46 4.00 -0.71
N ALA A 17 -10.60 5.15 -1.33
CA ALA A 17 -10.41 5.37 -2.76
C ALA A 17 -9.55 6.63 -2.91
N GLY A 18 -8.42 6.50 -3.57
CA GLY A 18 -7.43 7.56 -3.63
C GLY A 18 -6.49 7.47 -4.81
N MET A 19 -5.35 8.15 -4.68
CA MET A 19 -4.29 8.17 -5.68
C MET A 19 -2.94 7.85 -5.03
N SER A 20 -2.15 7.03 -5.70
CA SER A 20 -0.71 6.97 -5.47
C SER A 20 0.02 8.14 -6.10
N LEU A 21 0.95 8.73 -5.34
CA LEU A 21 2.03 9.51 -5.93
C LEU A 21 2.99 8.53 -6.62
N PHE A 22 3.69 9.04 -7.63
CA PHE A 22 4.74 8.29 -8.30
C PHE A 22 6.00 8.18 -7.41
N TRP A 23 6.99 7.42 -7.86
CA TRP A 23 8.28 7.25 -7.22
C TRP A 23 8.88 8.58 -6.72
N SER A 24 9.28 8.60 -5.44
CA SER A 24 9.63 9.85 -4.76
C SER A 24 10.94 10.49 -5.23
N GLN A 25 11.90 9.73 -5.76
CA GLN A 25 13.23 10.20 -6.15
C GLN A 25 13.29 10.73 -7.58
N TRP A 26 12.42 10.25 -8.47
CA TRP A 26 12.41 10.63 -9.87
C TRP A 26 11.79 12.02 -10.12
N GLY A 27 12.20 12.66 -11.21
CA GLY A 27 11.79 14.03 -11.54
C GLY A 27 10.31 14.14 -11.91
N GLU A 28 9.72 13.04 -12.37
CA GLU A 28 8.32 12.89 -12.74
C GLU A 28 7.41 12.85 -11.51
N GLY A 29 7.91 12.30 -10.40
CA GLY A 29 7.14 12.12 -9.15
C GLY A 29 7.44 13.17 -8.10
N SER A 30 8.72 13.46 -7.85
CA SER A 30 9.17 14.29 -6.73
C SER A 30 8.50 15.68 -6.63
N PRO A 31 8.17 16.40 -7.73
CA PRO A 31 7.49 17.70 -7.63
C PRO A 31 6.07 17.61 -7.04
N PHE A 32 5.46 16.42 -7.02
CA PHE A 32 4.11 16.22 -6.51
C PHE A 32 4.04 15.89 -5.02
N TYR A 33 5.18 15.69 -4.33
CA TYR A 33 5.24 15.46 -2.88
C TYR A 33 5.06 16.77 -2.09
N THR A 34 3.88 17.39 -2.21
CA THR A 34 3.57 18.70 -1.62
C THR A 34 2.21 18.71 -0.93
N ALA A 35 2.04 19.63 0.02
CA ALA A 35 0.74 19.83 0.67
C ALA A 35 -0.36 20.29 -0.31
N THR A 36 0.02 21.06 -1.34
CA THR A 36 -0.90 21.52 -2.40
C THR A 36 -1.45 20.34 -3.21
N THR A 37 -0.60 19.38 -3.58
CA THR A 37 -1.05 18.15 -4.27
C THR A 37 -2.04 17.39 -3.41
N VAL A 38 -1.71 17.16 -2.13
CA VAL A 38 -2.58 16.40 -1.20
C VAL A 38 -3.93 17.09 -1.01
N GLN A 39 -3.93 18.42 -0.85
CA GLN A 39 -5.17 19.20 -0.76
C GLN A 39 -5.99 19.11 -2.06
N ALA A 40 -5.35 19.14 -3.23
CA ALA A 40 -6.04 18.99 -4.51
C ALA A 40 -6.68 17.60 -4.64
N LEU A 41 -5.98 16.53 -4.26
CA LEU A 41 -6.54 15.17 -4.26
C LEU A 41 -7.80 15.09 -3.37
N LYS A 42 -7.76 15.64 -2.16
CA LYS A 42 -8.93 15.70 -1.28
C LYS A 42 -10.07 16.54 -1.88
N CYS A 43 -9.80 17.80 -2.19
CA CYS A 43 -10.85 18.78 -2.47
C CYS A 43 -11.37 18.75 -3.91
N LYS A 44 -10.57 18.26 -4.86
CA LYS A 44 -10.92 18.26 -6.29
C LYS A 44 -11.25 16.85 -6.81
N TRP A 45 -10.61 15.82 -6.25
CA TRP A 45 -10.79 14.43 -6.70
C TRP A 45 -11.61 13.61 -5.71
N ASN A 46 -11.99 14.20 -4.56
CA ASN A 46 -12.73 13.54 -3.50
C ASN A 46 -12.02 12.30 -2.95
N ALA A 47 -10.68 12.25 -3.06
CA ALA A 47 -9.87 11.18 -2.51
C ALA A 47 -9.96 11.19 -0.98
N ASN A 48 -10.06 10.01 -0.37
CA ASN A 48 -10.00 9.85 1.08
C ASN A 48 -8.70 9.17 1.55
N VAL A 49 -7.81 8.81 0.62
CA VAL A 49 -6.46 8.32 0.89
C VAL A 49 -5.47 8.86 -0.17
N VAL A 50 -4.23 9.08 0.23
CA VAL A 50 -3.10 9.32 -0.69
C VAL A 50 -1.97 8.34 -0.36
N ARG A 51 -1.32 7.76 -1.38
CA ARG A 51 -0.17 6.87 -1.17
C ARG A 51 1.15 7.60 -1.49
N ALA A 52 2.09 7.55 -0.55
CA ALA A 52 3.43 8.11 -0.68
C ALA A 52 4.43 6.98 -1.00
N ALA A 53 4.66 6.75 -2.30
CA ALA A 53 5.56 5.73 -2.83
C ALA A 53 7.04 6.12 -2.66
N MET A 54 7.56 5.92 -1.44
CA MET A 54 8.94 6.30 -1.11
C MET A 54 9.92 5.31 -1.73
N ALA A 55 10.65 5.76 -2.73
CA ALA A 55 11.68 4.97 -3.37
C ALA A 55 12.77 4.56 -2.36
N VAL A 56 13.24 3.33 -2.47
CA VAL A 56 14.25 2.77 -1.56
C VAL A 56 15.59 2.59 -2.25
N GLU A 57 15.60 1.86 -3.36
CA GLU A 57 16.76 1.65 -4.22
C GLU A 57 16.95 2.81 -5.22
N GLU A 58 17.93 2.72 -6.12
CA GLU A 58 18.09 3.62 -7.28
C GLU A 58 18.09 5.12 -6.95
N GLY A 59 18.87 5.51 -5.95
CA GLY A 59 18.93 6.91 -5.48
C GLY A 59 17.82 7.30 -4.51
N GLY A 60 16.98 6.36 -4.10
CA GLY A 60 15.97 6.50 -3.06
C GLY A 60 16.56 6.52 -1.64
N TYR A 61 15.77 6.05 -0.68
CA TYR A 61 16.03 6.17 0.75
C TYR A 61 17.37 5.56 1.19
N LEU A 62 17.85 4.49 0.56
CA LEU A 62 19.14 3.89 0.93
C LEU A 62 20.32 4.84 0.69
N THR A 63 20.23 5.69 -0.33
CA THR A 63 21.27 6.68 -0.68
C THR A 63 20.97 8.04 -0.06
N ASN A 64 19.69 8.45 -0.05
CA ASN A 64 19.25 9.79 0.33
C ASN A 64 18.19 9.78 1.45
N PRO A 65 18.46 9.17 2.62
CA PRO A 65 17.42 8.86 3.62
C PRO A 65 16.76 10.11 4.21
N SER A 66 17.47 11.22 4.32
CA SER A 66 16.89 12.48 4.81
C SER A 66 15.99 13.16 3.78
N ALA A 67 16.36 13.12 2.50
CA ALA A 67 15.58 13.77 1.44
C ALA A 67 14.27 13.01 1.17
N GLU A 68 14.35 11.68 1.01
CA GLU A 68 13.16 10.87 0.73
C GLU A 68 12.18 10.84 1.90
N ARG A 69 12.69 10.78 3.14
CA ARG A 69 11.86 10.90 4.35
C ARG A 69 11.18 12.26 4.46
N ALA A 70 11.84 13.35 4.10
CA ALA A 70 11.24 14.68 4.18
C ALA A 70 10.05 14.83 3.21
N LYS A 71 10.10 14.18 2.05
CA LYS A 71 8.98 14.09 1.10
C LYS A 71 7.80 13.33 1.71
N VAL A 72 8.06 12.17 2.30
CA VAL A 72 7.03 11.38 3.01
C VAL A 72 6.42 12.17 4.18
N ASP A 73 7.24 12.80 5.01
CA ASP A 73 6.78 13.66 6.13
C ASP A 73 5.85 14.77 5.63
N THR A 74 6.16 15.35 4.47
CA THR A 74 5.34 16.40 3.87
C THR A 74 3.96 15.88 3.50
N VAL A 75 3.89 14.71 2.87
CA VAL A 75 2.61 14.07 2.49
C VAL A 75 1.82 13.64 3.72
N ILE A 76 2.48 13.05 4.74
CA ILE A 76 1.82 12.66 6.00
C ILE A 76 1.19 13.86 6.70
N LYS A 77 1.96 14.93 6.90
CA LYS A 77 1.46 16.14 7.59
C LYS A 77 0.31 16.77 6.82
N ALA A 78 0.39 16.81 5.50
CA ALA A 78 -0.69 17.34 4.66
C ALA A 78 -1.94 16.47 4.71
N ALA A 79 -1.81 15.15 4.71
CA ALA A 79 -2.94 14.22 4.82
C ALA A 79 -3.68 14.37 6.15
N ILE A 80 -2.93 14.44 7.27
CA ILE A 80 -3.49 14.72 8.60
C ILE A 80 -4.21 16.06 8.62
N ALA A 81 -3.60 17.12 8.07
CA ALA A 81 -4.20 18.46 8.04
C ALA A 81 -5.47 18.55 7.18
N ASN A 82 -5.65 17.67 6.19
CA ASN A 82 -6.81 17.63 5.30
C ASN A 82 -7.81 16.51 5.66
N ASP A 83 -7.62 15.83 6.81
CA ASP A 83 -8.46 14.74 7.29
C ASP A 83 -8.70 13.64 6.23
N ILE A 84 -7.60 13.18 5.63
CA ILE A 84 -7.57 11.98 4.78
C ILE A 84 -6.53 10.99 5.28
N TYR A 85 -6.65 9.73 4.86
CA TYR A 85 -5.65 8.71 5.15
C TYR A 85 -4.39 8.91 4.30
N VAL A 86 -3.26 8.38 4.77
CA VAL A 86 -2.00 8.31 4.03
C VAL A 86 -1.42 6.90 4.13
N ILE A 87 -1.14 6.31 2.97
CA ILE A 87 -0.35 5.08 2.88
C ILE A 87 1.12 5.48 2.79
N VAL A 88 1.91 5.06 3.78
CA VAL A 88 3.35 5.25 3.82
C VAL A 88 3.99 3.98 3.28
N ASP A 89 4.42 4.06 2.03
CA ASP A 89 4.88 2.91 1.26
C ASP A 89 6.41 2.83 1.20
N TRP A 90 6.94 1.65 1.55
CA TRP A 90 8.32 1.26 1.31
C TRP A 90 8.43 0.70 -0.11
N HIS A 91 8.65 1.62 -1.05
CA HIS A 91 8.60 1.35 -2.48
C HIS A 91 9.90 0.70 -2.98
N ASP A 92 9.95 -0.62 -2.78
CA ASP A 92 11.10 -1.49 -3.03
C ASP A 92 10.63 -2.79 -3.70
N HIS A 93 11.51 -3.41 -4.47
CA HIS A 93 11.33 -4.74 -5.06
C HIS A 93 12.12 -5.83 -4.31
N ASN A 94 13.05 -5.43 -3.44
CA ASN A 94 14.04 -6.26 -2.79
C ASN A 94 14.10 -6.03 -1.27
N ALA A 95 13.00 -5.58 -0.64
CA ALA A 95 12.99 -5.15 0.77
C ALA A 95 13.48 -6.23 1.75
N GLN A 96 13.36 -7.51 1.40
CA GLN A 96 13.92 -8.63 2.16
C GLN A 96 15.45 -8.55 2.35
N ASN A 97 16.15 -7.80 1.50
CA ASN A 97 17.58 -7.52 1.60
C ASN A 97 17.87 -6.25 2.44
N HIS A 98 16.85 -5.46 2.76
CA HIS A 98 16.95 -4.15 3.43
C HIS A 98 16.19 -4.11 4.77
N VAL A 99 16.07 -5.26 5.44
CA VAL A 99 15.22 -5.42 6.65
C VAL A 99 15.52 -4.38 7.73
N ASP A 100 16.80 -4.16 8.05
CA ASP A 100 17.19 -3.24 9.11
C ASP A 100 16.83 -1.78 8.75
N LYS A 101 16.92 -1.41 7.46
CA LYS A 101 16.56 -0.07 6.98
C LYS A 101 15.06 0.15 6.96
N ALA A 102 14.28 -0.85 6.59
CA ALA A 102 12.83 -0.80 6.71
C ALA A 102 12.38 -0.70 8.18
N ILE A 103 12.99 -1.47 9.09
CA ILE A 103 12.72 -1.39 10.53
C ILE A 103 13.06 0.01 11.07
N GLU A 104 14.22 0.57 10.70
CA GLU A 104 14.64 1.92 11.09
C GLU A 104 13.60 2.95 10.66
N PHE A 105 13.21 2.93 9.37
CA PHE A 105 12.24 3.86 8.81
C PHE A 105 10.85 3.71 9.44
N PHE A 106 10.29 2.50 9.49
CA PHE A 106 8.95 2.30 10.04
C PHE A 106 8.89 2.53 11.55
N THR A 107 9.99 2.30 12.28
CA THR A 107 10.10 2.71 13.69
C THR A 107 10.01 4.23 13.83
N TYR A 108 10.65 4.98 12.93
CA TYR A 108 10.54 6.45 12.90
C TYR A 108 9.10 6.90 12.66
N ILE A 109 8.43 6.33 11.64
CA ILE A 109 7.04 6.69 11.32
C ILE A 109 6.09 6.32 12.48
N ALA A 110 6.24 5.14 13.07
CA ALA A 110 5.41 4.70 14.19
C ALA A 110 5.59 5.56 15.46
N LYS A 111 6.83 5.93 15.80
CA LYS A 111 7.10 6.84 16.93
C LYS A 111 6.54 8.25 16.70
N THR A 112 6.70 8.77 15.49
CA THR A 112 6.39 10.16 15.16
C THR A 112 4.89 10.36 14.91
N TYR A 113 4.26 9.44 14.18
CA TYR A 113 2.91 9.60 13.66
C TYR A 113 1.93 8.50 14.06
N GLY A 114 2.36 7.39 14.67
CA GLY A 114 1.49 6.22 14.93
C GLY A 114 0.30 6.45 15.87
N LYS A 115 0.22 7.62 16.53
CA LYS A 115 -0.99 8.02 17.28
C LYS A 115 -2.09 8.61 16.39
N ASN A 116 -1.78 8.95 15.14
CA ASN A 116 -2.74 9.50 14.19
C ASN A 116 -3.43 8.35 13.45
N PRO A 117 -4.77 8.31 13.42
CA PRO A 117 -5.52 7.24 12.73
C PRO A 117 -5.39 7.31 11.20
N ASN A 118 -4.89 8.43 10.66
CA ASN A 118 -4.68 8.65 9.23
C ASN A 118 -3.60 7.73 8.65
N ILE A 119 -2.68 7.22 9.48
CA ILE A 119 -1.50 6.46 9.01
C ILE A 119 -1.89 5.03 8.65
N ILE A 120 -1.46 4.62 7.46
CA ILE A 120 -1.48 3.25 6.98
C ILE A 120 -0.04 2.91 6.55
N TYR A 121 0.47 1.78 6.99
CA TYR A 121 1.81 1.32 6.62
C TYR A 121 1.72 0.35 5.46
N GLU A 122 2.47 0.55 4.38
CA GLU A 122 2.67 -0.46 3.34
C GLU A 122 4.13 -0.87 3.35
N THR A 123 4.37 -2.08 3.86
CA THR A 123 5.72 -2.47 4.31
C THR A 123 6.62 -2.97 3.20
N PHE A 124 6.07 -3.36 2.06
CA PHE A 124 6.80 -3.83 0.89
C PHE A 124 5.87 -3.67 -0.31
N ASN A 125 6.21 -2.77 -1.24
CA ASN A 125 5.46 -2.53 -2.46
C ASN A 125 5.25 -3.80 -3.32
N GLU A 126 6.34 -4.29 -3.95
CA GLU A 126 6.24 -5.34 -4.97
C GLU A 126 7.38 -6.35 -4.86
N PRO A 127 7.27 -7.34 -3.95
CA PRO A 127 8.17 -8.48 -3.96
C PRO A 127 8.20 -9.16 -5.33
N LEU A 128 9.41 -9.41 -5.84
CA LEU A 128 9.62 -10.13 -7.10
C LEU A 128 9.31 -11.64 -6.94
N GLN A 129 10.00 -12.48 -7.71
CA GLN A 129 9.90 -13.93 -7.67
C GLN A 129 10.70 -14.55 -6.51
N VAL A 130 10.46 -14.05 -5.30
CA VAL A 130 11.00 -14.58 -4.05
C VAL A 130 9.98 -15.46 -3.35
N ALA A 131 10.41 -16.45 -2.57
CA ALA A 131 9.48 -17.34 -1.88
C ALA A 131 8.65 -16.57 -0.83
N TRP A 132 7.35 -16.87 -0.73
CA TRP A 132 6.48 -16.24 0.28
C TRP A 132 7.02 -16.40 1.70
N SER A 133 7.68 -17.51 2.04
CA SER A 133 8.30 -17.70 3.35
C SER A 133 9.36 -16.64 3.69
N GLN A 134 10.11 -16.17 2.70
CA GLN A 134 11.12 -15.11 2.88
C GLN A 134 10.44 -13.73 3.04
N VAL A 135 9.43 -13.44 2.22
CA VAL A 135 8.63 -12.21 2.31
C VAL A 135 7.88 -12.14 3.64
N LYS A 136 7.30 -13.26 4.08
CA LYS A 136 6.65 -13.40 5.38
C LYS A 136 7.60 -13.11 6.54
N ALA A 137 8.82 -13.69 6.51
CA ALA A 137 9.82 -13.46 7.55
C ALA A 137 10.28 -11.99 7.63
N TYR A 138 10.33 -11.30 6.48
CA TYR A 138 10.53 -9.84 6.44
C TYR A 138 9.38 -9.11 7.14
N HIS A 139 8.13 -9.39 6.72
CA HIS A 139 6.94 -8.74 7.25
C HIS A 139 6.79 -8.94 8.76
N GLU A 140 7.03 -10.14 9.29
CA GLU A 140 6.97 -10.42 10.73
C GLU A 140 7.91 -9.52 11.54
N LYS A 141 9.12 -9.27 11.05
CA LYS A 141 10.09 -8.39 11.72
C LYS A 141 9.66 -6.92 11.68
N VAL A 142 9.21 -6.44 10.51
CA VAL A 142 8.78 -5.04 10.34
C VAL A 142 7.48 -4.76 11.12
N VAL A 143 6.52 -5.68 11.06
CA VAL A 143 5.27 -5.62 11.85
C VAL A 143 5.59 -5.56 13.34
N ALA A 144 6.50 -6.41 13.84
CA ALA A 144 6.89 -6.36 15.25
C ALA A 144 7.51 -5.00 15.65
N ALA A 145 8.34 -4.41 14.79
CA ALA A 145 8.93 -3.10 15.02
C ALA A 145 7.88 -1.97 15.06
N ILE A 146 6.92 -1.98 14.13
CA ILE A 146 5.79 -1.02 14.12
C ILE A 146 4.94 -1.20 15.38
N ARG A 147 4.54 -2.44 15.71
CA ARG A 147 3.65 -2.75 16.83
C ARG A 147 4.21 -2.42 18.21
N LYS A 148 5.53 -2.22 18.33
CA LYS A 148 6.16 -1.68 19.55
C LYS A 148 5.69 -0.25 19.88
N TYR A 149 5.30 0.53 18.89
CA TYR A 149 4.93 1.94 19.05
C TYR A 149 3.50 2.25 18.59
N ASP A 150 2.98 1.48 17.63
CA ASP A 150 1.63 1.64 17.09
C ASP A 150 0.87 0.30 17.09
N THR A 151 -0.07 0.16 18.02
CA THR A 151 -0.81 -1.08 18.23
C THR A 151 -2.08 -1.21 17.38
N LYS A 152 -2.47 -0.18 16.61
CA LYS A 152 -3.82 -0.10 16.02
C LYS A 152 -3.85 0.16 14.53
N ASN A 153 -2.98 1.00 13.99
CA ASN A 153 -3.08 1.41 12.59
C ASN A 153 -2.90 0.24 11.63
N LEU A 154 -3.49 0.39 10.44
CA LEU A 154 -3.48 -0.64 9.42
C LEU A 154 -2.05 -0.86 8.89
N ILE A 155 -1.67 -2.12 8.73
CA ILE A 155 -0.44 -2.50 8.01
C ILE A 155 -0.83 -3.35 6.81
N ILE A 156 -0.31 -3.00 5.64
CA ILE A 156 -0.52 -3.66 4.36
C ILE A 156 0.79 -4.35 3.98
N LEU A 157 0.68 -5.62 3.58
CA LEU A 157 1.79 -6.53 3.38
C LEU A 157 1.86 -6.96 1.92
N GLY A 158 2.91 -6.54 1.21
CA GLY A 158 3.21 -6.96 -0.16
C GLY A 158 3.19 -8.47 -0.32
N THR A 159 2.72 -8.95 -1.48
CA THR A 159 2.68 -10.39 -1.82
C THR A 159 3.62 -10.70 -2.99
N THR A 160 3.95 -11.97 -3.21
CA THR A 160 4.93 -12.33 -4.24
C THR A 160 4.43 -12.05 -5.65
N THR A 161 5.36 -11.98 -6.61
CA THR A 161 5.05 -11.75 -8.04
C THR A 161 4.39 -10.39 -8.25
N TRP A 162 5.09 -9.32 -7.87
CA TRP A 162 4.58 -7.93 -7.95
C TRP A 162 3.23 -7.78 -7.26
N SER A 163 3.11 -8.30 -6.04
CA SER A 163 1.88 -8.27 -5.25
C SER A 163 0.66 -8.90 -5.93
N GLN A 164 0.82 -10.06 -6.58
CA GLN A 164 -0.29 -10.79 -7.23
C GLN A 164 -0.71 -12.06 -6.49
N ASP A 165 0.19 -12.68 -5.74
CA ASP A 165 -0.02 -14.00 -5.13
C ASP A 165 -0.67 -13.92 -3.73
N VAL A 166 -1.76 -13.16 -3.63
CA VAL A 166 -2.54 -12.99 -2.39
C VAL A 166 -3.14 -14.31 -1.88
N ASP A 167 -3.42 -15.26 -2.77
CA ASP A 167 -3.92 -16.59 -2.45
C ASP A 167 -2.88 -17.48 -1.75
N ILE A 168 -1.60 -17.30 -2.09
CA ILE A 168 -0.46 -17.94 -1.40
C ILE A 168 -0.29 -17.33 -0.02
N ALA A 169 -0.29 -15.99 0.10
CA ALA A 169 -0.20 -15.31 1.38
C ALA A 169 -1.34 -15.71 2.32
N ALA A 170 -2.56 -15.82 1.80
CA ALA A 170 -3.73 -16.26 2.56
C ALA A 170 -3.65 -17.71 3.07
N ALA A 171 -2.87 -18.59 2.43
CA ALA A 171 -2.62 -19.94 2.94
C ALA A 171 -1.61 -19.99 4.10
N SER A 172 -0.75 -18.98 4.25
CA SER A 172 0.22 -18.89 5.33
C SER A 172 0.35 -17.44 5.82
N PRO A 173 -0.69 -16.90 6.47
CA PRO A 173 -0.74 -15.49 6.82
C PRO A 173 0.33 -15.11 7.86
N VAL A 174 0.77 -13.85 7.80
CA VAL A 174 1.52 -13.19 8.87
C VAL A 174 0.61 -13.05 10.09
N SER A 175 1.12 -13.43 11.27
CA SER A 175 0.36 -13.32 12.52
C SER A 175 0.32 -11.89 13.01
N GLY A 176 -0.84 -11.43 13.47
CA GLY A 176 -1.01 -10.10 14.04
C GLY A 176 -2.42 -9.57 13.86
N SER A 177 -2.61 -8.29 14.19
CA SER A 177 -3.89 -7.60 14.09
C SER A 177 -3.81 -6.45 13.08
N ASN A 178 -4.97 -6.14 12.49
CA ASN A 178 -5.12 -5.05 11.52
C ASN A 178 -4.10 -5.15 10.38
N LEU A 179 -4.07 -6.33 9.77
CA LEU A 179 -3.24 -6.64 8.61
C LEU A 179 -4.13 -6.85 7.38
N CYS A 180 -3.73 -6.26 6.26
CA CYS A 180 -4.25 -6.60 4.92
C CYS A 180 -3.07 -7.00 4.02
N TYR A 181 -3.37 -7.66 2.91
CA TYR A 181 -2.39 -8.08 1.92
C TYR A 181 -2.55 -7.28 0.64
N THR A 182 -1.43 -6.90 0.05
CA THR A 182 -1.41 -6.11 -1.18
C THR A 182 -1.82 -6.96 -2.38
N LEU A 183 -2.72 -6.40 -3.20
CA LEU A 183 -2.99 -6.87 -4.56
C LEU A 183 -2.71 -5.73 -5.53
N HIS A 184 -1.81 -5.91 -6.49
CA HIS A 184 -1.62 -4.97 -7.60
C HIS A 184 -2.17 -5.53 -8.89
N PHE A 185 -2.73 -4.65 -9.72
CA PHE A 185 -3.15 -5.02 -11.07
C PHE A 185 -3.04 -3.86 -12.05
N TYR A 186 -2.86 -4.22 -13.31
CA TYR A 186 -2.93 -3.32 -14.45
C TYR A 186 -3.99 -3.84 -15.39
N ALA A 187 -5.06 -3.07 -15.58
CA ALA A 187 -6.31 -3.55 -16.15
C ALA A 187 -6.15 -4.11 -17.56
N ALA A 188 -5.20 -3.61 -18.37
CA ALA A 188 -4.98 -4.13 -19.72
C ALA A 188 -4.21 -5.48 -19.73
N THR A 189 -3.43 -5.78 -18.70
CA THR A 189 -2.66 -7.03 -18.57
C THR A 189 -3.39 -8.09 -17.75
N HIS A 190 -3.92 -7.70 -16.59
CA HIS A 190 -4.44 -8.60 -15.57
C HIS A 190 -5.96 -8.63 -15.60
N LYS A 191 -6.54 -9.83 -15.74
CA LYS A 191 -7.98 -10.03 -15.99
C LYS A 191 -8.60 -10.95 -14.92
N GLN A 192 -9.48 -11.86 -15.36
CA GLN A 192 -10.24 -12.74 -14.48
C GLN A 192 -9.37 -13.63 -13.59
N SER A 193 -8.27 -14.18 -14.12
CA SER A 193 -7.41 -15.09 -13.35
C SER A 193 -6.85 -14.46 -12.07
N LEU A 194 -6.52 -13.16 -12.11
CA LEU A 194 -6.02 -12.45 -10.93
C LEU A 194 -7.17 -12.10 -9.96
N ARG A 195 -8.37 -11.79 -10.47
CA ARG A 195 -9.58 -11.67 -9.63
C ARG A 195 -9.92 -12.98 -8.92
N ASP A 196 -9.70 -14.11 -9.57
CA ASP A 196 -9.93 -15.43 -8.98
C ASP A 196 -8.96 -15.72 -7.83
N LYS A 197 -7.67 -15.34 -7.96
CA LYS A 197 -6.71 -15.37 -6.84
C LYS A 197 -7.17 -14.51 -5.68
N ALA A 198 -7.59 -13.28 -5.96
CA ALA A 198 -8.12 -12.37 -4.94
C ALA A 198 -9.35 -12.97 -4.25
N GLN A 199 -10.31 -13.53 -5.00
CA GLN A 199 -11.48 -14.18 -4.42
C GLN A 199 -11.11 -15.40 -3.55
N SER A 200 -10.15 -16.21 -3.99
CA SER A 200 -9.61 -17.34 -3.20
C SER A 200 -9.03 -16.88 -1.87
N ALA A 201 -8.28 -15.78 -1.85
CA ALA A 201 -7.75 -15.19 -0.62
C ALA A 201 -8.86 -14.65 0.29
N LEU A 202 -9.86 -13.94 -0.25
CA LEU A 202 -11.03 -13.49 0.52
C LEU A 202 -11.80 -14.66 1.14
N ASN A 203 -11.96 -15.77 0.41
CA ASN A 203 -12.63 -16.98 0.91
C ASN A 203 -11.87 -17.63 2.08
N LYS A 204 -10.55 -17.42 2.16
CA LYS A 204 -9.71 -17.81 3.32
C LYS A 204 -9.75 -16.80 4.48
N GLY A 205 -10.50 -15.71 4.33
CA GLY A 205 -10.78 -14.76 5.40
C GLY A 205 -9.74 -13.67 5.61
N VAL A 206 -8.77 -13.49 4.70
CA VAL A 206 -7.80 -12.38 4.80
C VAL A 206 -8.33 -11.09 4.17
N CYS A 207 -7.90 -9.96 4.71
CA CYS A 207 -8.16 -8.66 4.11
C CYS A 207 -7.23 -8.39 2.93
N ILE A 208 -7.76 -7.84 1.84
CA ILE A 208 -7.00 -7.36 0.69
C ILE A 208 -7.11 -5.84 0.61
N PHE A 209 -6.03 -5.18 0.20
CA PHE A 209 -6.00 -3.76 -0.15
C PHE A 209 -5.25 -3.62 -1.48
N VAL A 210 -5.80 -2.87 -2.44
CA VAL A 210 -5.12 -2.56 -3.70
C VAL A 210 -4.37 -1.25 -3.52
N THR A 211 -3.10 -1.28 -3.12
CA THR A 211 -2.34 -0.04 -2.89
C THR A 211 -1.85 0.60 -4.18
N GLU A 212 -1.86 -0.14 -5.29
CA GLU A 212 -1.56 0.35 -6.62
C GLU A 212 -2.38 -0.39 -7.68
N TYR A 213 -2.94 0.35 -8.64
CA TYR A 213 -3.43 -0.21 -9.90
C TYR A 213 -3.32 0.76 -11.07
N GLY A 214 -3.28 0.22 -12.28
CA GLY A 214 -3.31 0.99 -13.52
C GLY A 214 -4.48 0.60 -14.43
N THR A 215 -4.92 1.53 -15.26
CA THR A 215 -5.98 1.30 -16.27
C THR A 215 -5.43 0.84 -17.63
N VAL A 216 -4.11 0.86 -17.77
CA VAL A 216 -3.35 0.47 -18.96
C VAL A 216 -2.62 -0.86 -18.72
N ASP A 217 -1.60 -1.19 -19.51
CA ASP A 217 -0.82 -2.42 -19.33
C ASP A 217 0.26 -2.28 -18.24
N ALA A 218 0.82 -3.40 -17.80
CA ALA A 218 1.76 -3.48 -16.68
C ALA A 218 3.11 -2.78 -16.92
N SER A 219 3.38 -2.27 -18.13
CA SER A 219 4.52 -1.38 -18.36
C SER A 219 4.26 0.06 -17.90
N GLY A 220 3.01 0.39 -17.55
CA GLY A 220 2.56 1.75 -17.29
C GLY A 220 2.22 2.55 -18.55
N GLY A 221 2.42 1.97 -19.74
CA GLY A 221 2.08 2.55 -21.04
C GLY A 221 0.87 1.89 -21.70
N GLY A 222 0.65 2.23 -22.97
CA GLY A 222 -0.42 1.66 -23.79
C GLY A 222 -1.77 2.37 -23.63
N ASN A 223 -2.81 1.76 -24.20
CA ASN A 223 -4.17 2.30 -24.18
C ASN A 223 -4.93 1.85 -22.92
N VAL A 224 -5.83 2.71 -22.45
CA VAL A 224 -6.76 2.37 -21.37
C VAL A 224 -7.67 1.22 -21.81
N ASP A 225 -7.72 0.15 -21.02
CA ASP A 225 -8.72 -0.90 -21.16
C ASP A 225 -9.91 -0.61 -20.25
N THR A 226 -10.86 0.20 -20.76
CA THR A 226 -12.06 0.61 -20.02
C THR A 226 -12.93 -0.57 -19.60
N THR A 227 -13.01 -1.62 -20.43
CA THR A 227 -13.86 -2.79 -20.13
C THR A 227 -13.30 -3.54 -18.93
N SER A 228 -11.99 -3.85 -18.96
CA SER A 228 -11.33 -4.53 -17.85
C SER A 228 -11.31 -3.67 -16.59
N THR A 229 -11.07 -2.35 -16.73
CA THR A 229 -11.09 -1.40 -15.60
C THR A 229 -12.45 -1.43 -14.88
N ASN A 230 -13.56 -1.37 -15.62
CA ASN A 230 -14.90 -1.44 -15.03
C ASN A 230 -15.18 -2.77 -14.33
N GLN A 231 -14.67 -3.90 -14.88
CA GLN A 231 -14.79 -5.20 -14.22
C GLN A 231 -14.01 -5.26 -12.90
N TRP A 232 -12.83 -4.65 -12.86
CA TRP A 232 -12.04 -4.53 -11.64
C TRP A 232 -12.76 -3.68 -10.59
N TRP A 233 -13.23 -2.48 -10.94
CA TRP A 233 -13.99 -1.65 -9.99
C TRP A 233 -15.24 -2.34 -9.46
N ALA A 234 -16.00 -3.03 -10.31
CA ALA A 234 -17.15 -3.82 -9.86
C ALA A 234 -16.77 -4.92 -8.86
N PHE A 235 -15.63 -5.59 -9.08
CA PHE A 235 -15.10 -6.60 -8.16
C PHE A 235 -14.65 -5.98 -6.82
N LEU A 236 -13.95 -4.85 -6.84
CA LEU A 236 -13.50 -4.16 -5.63
C LEU A 236 -14.69 -3.64 -4.81
N ASP A 237 -15.70 -3.06 -5.46
CA ASP A 237 -16.90 -2.51 -4.82
C ASP A 237 -17.77 -3.61 -4.17
N ALA A 238 -17.95 -4.73 -4.86
CA ALA A 238 -18.69 -5.88 -4.34
C ALA A 238 -18.04 -6.45 -3.07
N ASN A 239 -16.71 -6.45 -3.02
CA ASN A 239 -15.94 -7.00 -1.91
C ASN A 239 -15.54 -5.96 -0.84
N LYS A 240 -15.82 -4.67 -1.06
CA LYS A 240 -15.41 -3.54 -0.21
C LYS A 240 -13.88 -3.46 -0.04
N ILE A 241 -13.16 -3.61 -1.15
CA ILE A 241 -11.70 -3.51 -1.20
C ILE A 241 -11.31 -2.06 -1.49
N SER A 242 -10.53 -1.49 -0.58
CA SER A 242 -9.91 -0.17 -0.76
C SER A 242 -8.87 -0.19 -1.87
N HIS A 243 -8.73 0.94 -2.57
CA HIS A 243 -7.81 1.10 -3.69
C HIS A 243 -7.18 2.50 -3.75
N ALA A 244 -5.94 2.59 -4.26
CA ALA A 244 -5.21 3.84 -4.48
C ALA A 244 -4.41 3.83 -5.79
#